data_AF-A0A967MZB3-F1
#
_entry.id   AF-A0A967MZB3-F1
#
_cell.length_a   1.000
_cell.length_b   1.000
_cell.length_c   1.000
_cell.angle_alpha   90.00
_cell.angle_beta   90.00
_cell.angle_gamma   90.00
#
_symmetry.space_group_name_H-M   'P 1'
#
loop_
_entity.id
_entity.type
_entity.pdbx_description
1 polymer ?
#
loop_
_entity_poly.entity_id
_entity_poly.type
_entity_poly.pdbx_seq_one_letter_code
_entity_poly.pdbx_strand_id
1 'polypeptide(L)'
;MIGPERPWIGPDDLPPPPYHRVPVDDYLMPTFLGRRSGVYQASIGCPYGCNFCGVISVFGSREKLESPVRTAAHLGYLVERHGLDGVHFYDNNFFVKEDHARELCERIEPFGLSWWCEARIDALLRFSDATWRRIARAGLRMVFLGAESGSDEVLRRMNKKLTTEQTLEVAARTREHGIIPEFSFVLGGPDDPEGEIENTLAFIRELKSVNPAMELITYFYTPTPQRR
;
A
#
# COMPACT_ATOMS: atom_id res chain seq x y z
N MET A 1 -19.74 7.72 26.52
CA MET A 1 -20.29 6.41 26.08
C MET A 1 -20.07 6.32 24.58
N ILE A 2 -19.20 5.42 24.13
CA ILE A 2 -19.09 5.11 22.69
C ILE A 2 -20.40 4.41 22.33
N GLY A 3 -21.07 4.84 21.26
CA GLY A 3 -22.33 4.23 20.81
C GLY A 3 -22.16 2.74 20.49
N PRO A 4 -23.26 2.00 20.24
CA PRO A 4 -23.19 0.60 19.87
C PRO A 4 -22.33 0.41 18.62
N GLU A 5 -21.57 -0.68 18.58
CA GLU A 5 -20.72 -1.01 17.44
C GLU A 5 -21.60 -1.17 16.19
N ARG A 6 -21.32 -0.35 15.17
CA ARG A 6 -22.08 -0.39 13.91
C ARG A 6 -21.70 -1.67 13.14
N PRO A 7 -22.66 -2.29 12.43
CA PRO A 7 -22.35 -3.36 11.49
C PRO A 7 -21.29 -2.88 10.51
N TRP A 8 -20.19 -3.62 10.42
CA TRP A 8 -19.12 -3.33 9.49
C TRP A 8 -19.52 -3.83 8.11
N ILE A 9 -19.86 -2.94 7.18
CA ILE A 9 -20.27 -3.23 5.80
C ILE A 9 -19.11 -3.02 4.83
N GLY A 10 -19.15 -3.67 3.66
CA GLY A 10 -18.08 -3.58 2.66
C GLY A 10 -18.18 -2.36 1.76
N PRO A 11 -17.10 -2.00 1.03
CA PRO A 11 -17.14 -0.89 0.06
C PRO A 11 -18.23 -1.05 -1.00
N ASP A 12 -18.52 -2.28 -1.44
CA ASP A 12 -19.58 -2.57 -2.41
C ASP A 12 -21.00 -2.24 -1.88
N ASP A 13 -21.21 -2.32 -0.56
CA ASP A 13 -22.48 -2.03 0.10
C ASP A 13 -22.70 -0.52 0.33
N LEU A 14 -21.67 0.30 0.07
CA LEU A 14 -21.75 1.75 0.24
C LEU A 14 -22.36 2.41 -1.01
N PRO A 15 -23.05 3.56 -0.85
CA PRO A 15 -23.44 4.36 -2.00
C PRO A 15 -22.20 4.79 -2.80
N PRO A 16 -22.32 5.04 -4.12
CA PRO A 16 -21.23 5.58 -4.91
C PRO A 16 -20.68 6.88 -4.29
N PRO A 17 -19.38 7.16 -4.41
CA PRO A 17 -18.81 8.42 -3.97
C PRO A 17 -19.59 9.60 -4.57
N PRO A 18 -20.01 10.59 -3.76
CA PRO A 18 -20.86 11.67 -4.22
C PRO A 18 -20.04 12.75 -4.95
N TYR A 19 -19.32 12.39 -6.01
CA TYR A 19 -18.47 13.30 -6.80
C TYR A 19 -19.24 14.54 -7.31
N HIS A 20 -20.54 14.41 -7.54
CA HIS A 20 -21.44 15.53 -7.91
C HIS A 20 -21.63 16.60 -6.80
N ARG A 21 -21.17 16.35 -5.56
CA ARG A 21 -21.31 17.27 -4.41
C ARG A 21 -20.04 18.02 -4.08
N VAL A 22 -18.94 17.72 -4.76
CA VAL A 22 -17.64 18.34 -4.52
C VAL A 22 -17.04 18.82 -5.85
N PRO A 23 -16.26 19.91 -5.86
CA PRO A 23 -15.54 20.33 -7.04
C PRO A 23 -14.34 19.40 -7.26
N VAL A 24 -14.55 18.22 -7.84
CA VAL A 24 -13.53 17.16 -7.98
C VAL A 24 -12.22 17.69 -8.56
N ASP A 25 -12.29 18.57 -9.56
CA ASP A 25 -11.13 19.09 -10.26
C ASP A 25 -10.19 19.91 -9.35
N ASP A 26 -10.69 20.48 -8.24
CA ASP A 26 -9.89 21.21 -7.25
C ASP A 26 -9.04 20.26 -6.37
N TYR A 27 -9.37 18.97 -6.36
CA TYR A 27 -8.68 17.93 -5.59
C TYR A 27 -7.77 17.04 -6.45
N LEU A 28 -7.74 17.27 -7.77
CA LEU A 28 -6.81 16.59 -8.68
C LEU A 28 -5.55 17.42 -8.85
N MET A 29 -4.42 16.88 -8.40
CA MET A 29 -3.16 17.61 -8.38
C MET A 29 -2.09 16.90 -9.21
N PRO A 30 -1.12 17.65 -9.77
CA PRO A 30 0.05 17.03 -10.39
C PRO A 30 0.89 16.32 -9.33
N THR A 31 1.26 15.08 -9.60
CA THR A 31 2.17 14.28 -8.76
C THR A 31 3.17 13.54 -9.65
N PHE A 32 4.03 12.71 -9.05
CA PHE A 32 4.91 11.81 -9.78
C PHE A 32 4.15 10.83 -10.71
N LEU A 33 2.87 10.56 -10.43
CA LEU A 33 2.05 9.64 -11.24
C LEU A 33 1.49 10.30 -12.51
N GLY A 34 1.19 11.60 -12.48
CA GLY A 34 0.48 12.25 -13.58
C GLY A 34 0.13 13.70 -13.31
N ARG A 35 -0.47 14.37 -14.29
CA ARG A 35 -0.83 15.80 -14.20
C ARG A 35 -2.08 16.04 -13.37
N ARG A 36 -2.96 15.04 -13.32
CA ARG A 36 -4.24 15.04 -12.62
C ARG A 36 -4.34 13.74 -11.83
N SER A 37 -3.65 13.73 -10.70
CA SER A 37 -3.67 12.59 -9.78
C SER A 37 -4.72 12.79 -8.69
N GLY A 38 -5.43 11.72 -8.38
CA GLY A 38 -6.43 11.67 -7.32
C GLY A 38 -6.16 10.54 -6.32
N VAL A 39 -6.96 10.51 -5.27
CA VAL A 39 -6.95 9.46 -4.25
C VAL A 39 -8.15 8.55 -4.43
N TYR A 40 -7.91 7.26 -4.29
CA TYR A 40 -8.95 6.25 -4.23
C TYR A 40 -8.66 5.26 -3.09
N GLN A 41 -9.70 4.63 -2.56
CA GLN A 41 -9.56 3.57 -1.56
C GLN A 41 -10.43 2.39 -2.00
N ALA A 42 -9.78 1.31 -2.45
CA ALA A 42 -10.43 0.12 -3.01
C ALA A 42 -10.65 -0.99 -1.96
N SER A 43 -10.35 -0.74 -0.70
CA SER A 43 -10.50 -1.68 0.40
C SER A 43 -10.48 -0.96 1.74
N ILE A 44 -11.02 -1.61 2.77
CA ILE A 44 -11.05 -1.07 4.13
C ILE A 44 -10.51 -2.13 5.09
N GLY A 45 -9.56 -1.72 5.93
CA GLY A 45 -8.88 -2.59 6.90
C GLY A 45 -7.68 -3.34 6.32
N CYS A 46 -7.16 -4.28 7.10
CA CYS A 46 -6.01 -5.12 6.76
C CYS A 46 -6.13 -6.43 7.56
N PRO A 47 -5.91 -7.61 6.96
CA PRO A 47 -6.10 -8.89 7.64
C PRO A 47 -4.92 -9.29 8.54
N TYR A 48 -3.87 -8.47 8.64
CA TYR A 48 -2.63 -8.79 9.35
C TYR A 48 -2.60 -8.21 10.78
N GLY A 49 -1.81 -8.87 11.64
CA GLY A 49 -1.81 -8.66 13.09
C GLY A 49 -0.64 -7.83 13.66
N CYS A 50 -0.06 -6.90 12.91
CA CYS A 50 1.12 -6.15 13.34
C CYS A 50 0.83 -5.33 14.62
N ASN A 51 1.60 -5.57 15.69
CA ASN A 51 1.26 -5.10 17.05
C ASN A 51 1.62 -3.63 17.34
N PHE A 52 2.19 -2.93 16.35
CA PHE A 52 2.52 -1.50 16.40
C PHE A 52 1.57 -0.64 15.55
N CYS A 53 0.82 -1.27 14.64
CA CYS A 53 0.04 -0.60 13.62
C CYS A 53 -1.28 -0.09 14.20
N GLY A 54 -1.74 1.10 13.79
CA GLY A 54 -3.04 1.63 14.19
C GLY A 54 -4.23 0.96 13.48
N VAL A 55 -3.99 0.35 12.31
CA VAL A 55 -5.03 -0.28 11.48
C VAL A 55 -5.69 -1.46 12.21
N ILE A 56 -4.91 -2.31 12.86
CA ILE A 56 -5.45 -3.42 13.66
C ILE A 56 -6.32 -2.91 14.81
N SER A 57 -5.95 -1.81 15.45
CA SER A 57 -6.71 -1.20 16.54
C SER A 57 -8.05 -0.62 16.07
N VAL A 58 -8.21 -0.33 14.78
CA VAL A 58 -9.48 0.15 14.20
C VAL A 58 -10.31 -1.01 13.63
N PHE A 59 -9.69 -1.89 12.84
CA PHE A 59 -10.41 -2.89 12.03
C PHE A 59 -10.35 -4.32 12.56
N GLY A 60 -9.44 -4.62 13.50
CA GLY A 60 -9.37 -5.92 14.18
C GLY A 60 -8.91 -7.08 13.31
N SER A 61 -7.87 -6.88 12.50
CA SER A 61 -7.32 -7.89 11.55
C SER A 61 -8.34 -8.39 10.54
N ARG A 62 -9.18 -7.47 10.03
CA ARG A 62 -10.18 -7.76 9.02
C ARG A 62 -10.02 -6.80 7.86
N GLU A 63 -10.34 -7.29 6.66
CA GLU A 63 -10.36 -6.51 5.44
C GLU A 63 -11.65 -6.76 4.66
N LYS A 64 -12.13 -5.72 3.99
CA LYS A 64 -13.17 -5.80 2.95
C LYS A 64 -12.68 -5.10 1.71
N LEU A 65 -12.54 -5.87 0.63
CA LEU A 65 -12.18 -5.37 -0.69
C LEU A 65 -13.43 -4.84 -1.39
N GLU A 66 -13.28 -3.77 -2.16
CA GLU A 66 -14.23 -3.36 -3.18
C GLU A 66 -14.10 -4.28 -4.39
N SER A 67 -15.22 -4.60 -5.05
CA SER A 67 -15.17 -5.41 -6.26
C SER A 67 -14.38 -4.71 -7.37
N PRO A 68 -13.55 -5.44 -8.15
CA PRO A 68 -12.80 -4.86 -9.27
C PRO A 68 -13.69 -4.13 -10.29
N VAL A 69 -14.91 -4.63 -10.49
CA VAL A 69 -15.94 -4.00 -11.35
C VAL A 69 -16.26 -2.59 -10.87
N ARG A 70 -16.54 -2.44 -9.57
CA ARG A 70 -16.95 -1.17 -8.98
C ARG A 70 -15.81 -0.17 -8.94
N THR A 71 -14.62 -0.60 -8.52
CA THR A 71 -13.42 0.25 -8.55
C THR A 71 -13.15 0.76 -9.97
N ALA A 72 -13.17 -0.12 -10.97
CA ALA A 72 -12.97 0.29 -12.36
C ALA A 72 -14.06 1.24 -12.87
N ALA A 73 -15.32 1.07 -12.46
CA ALA A 73 -16.40 1.98 -12.82
C ALA A 73 -16.19 3.39 -12.26
N HIS A 74 -15.75 3.51 -11.00
CA HIS A 74 -15.47 4.82 -10.39
C HIS A 74 -14.23 5.48 -11.00
N LEU A 75 -13.17 4.72 -11.25
CA LEU A 75 -11.97 5.25 -11.91
C LEU A 75 -12.27 5.67 -13.36
N GLY A 76 -13.05 4.86 -14.10
CA GLY A 76 -13.51 5.20 -15.44
C GLY A 76 -14.30 6.51 -15.47
N TYR A 77 -15.21 6.73 -14.51
CA TYR A 77 -15.90 8.01 -14.36
C TYR A 77 -14.93 9.18 -14.18
N LEU A 78 -13.93 9.05 -13.32
CA LEU A 78 -12.95 10.11 -13.07
C LEU A 78 -12.05 10.36 -14.28
N VAL A 79 -11.66 9.32 -15.01
CA VAL A 79 -10.91 9.42 -16.26
C VAL A 79 -11.73 10.18 -17.31
N GLU A 80 -12.97 9.75 -17.55
CA GLU A 80 -13.84 10.32 -18.59
C GLU A 80 -14.29 11.75 -18.29
N ARG A 81 -14.62 12.05 -17.02
CA ARG A 81 -15.22 13.34 -16.64
C ARG A 81 -14.22 14.38 -16.16
N HIS A 82 -13.13 13.92 -15.55
CA HIS A 82 -12.17 14.79 -14.88
C HIS A 82 -10.75 14.65 -15.43
N GLY A 83 -10.52 13.80 -16.43
CA GLY A 83 -9.21 13.62 -17.06
C GLY A 83 -8.15 13.07 -16.10
N LEU A 84 -8.57 12.22 -15.16
CA LEU A 84 -7.66 11.55 -14.21
C LEU A 84 -6.61 10.74 -14.98
N ASP A 85 -5.33 10.95 -14.67
CA ASP A 85 -4.21 10.21 -15.26
C ASP A 85 -3.30 9.54 -14.19
N GLY A 86 -3.52 9.84 -12.90
CA GLY A 86 -2.80 9.27 -11.77
C GLY A 86 -3.72 8.85 -10.62
N VAL A 87 -3.41 7.73 -9.96
CA VAL A 87 -4.18 7.26 -8.78
C VAL A 87 -3.29 6.85 -7.63
N HIS A 88 -3.53 7.41 -6.45
CA HIS A 88 -2.98 6.93 -5.19
C HIS A 88 -4.04 6.07 -4.49
N PHE A 89 -3.80 4.76 -4.42
CA PHE A 89 -4.63 3.82 -3.66
C PHE A 89 -4.19 3.82 -2.20
N TYR A 90 -4.97 4.47 -1.34
CA TYR A 90 -4.74 4.53 0.13
C TYR A 90 -5.41 3.35 0.85
N ASP A 91 -5.28 2.18 0.25
CA ASP A 91 -5.65 0.89 0.79
C ASP A 91 -4.59 0.46 1.82
N ASN A 92 -4.97 -0.03 3.00
CA ASN A 92 -3.95 -0.45 3.99
C ASN A 92 -3.13 -1.67 3.54
N ASN A 93 -3.65 -2.44 2.57
CA ASN A 93 -2.91 -3.51 1.89
C ASN A 93 -3.59 -3.90 0.57
N PHE A 94 -3.04 -3.46 -0.55
CA PHE A 94 -3.67 -3.64 -1.85
C PHE A 94 -3.58 -5.09 -2.39
N PHE A 95 -2.49 -5.82 -2.10
CA PHE A 95 -2.18 -7.12 -2.73
C PHE A 95 -2.52 -8.34 -1.87
N VAL A 96 -3.66 -8.32 -1.16
CA VAL A 96 -4.05 -9.46 -0.32
C VAL A 96 -4.44 -10.71 -1.13
N LYS A 97 -5.11 -10.53 -2.27
CA LYS A 97 -5.57 -11.64 -3.13
C LYS A 97 -5.11 -11.46 -4.57
N GLU A 98 -4.38 -12.44 -5.10
CA GLU A 98 -3.81 -12.38 -6.44
C GLU A 98 -4.88 -12.27 -7.53
N ASP A 99 -5.92 -13.09 -7.47
CA ASP A 99 -6.99 -13.07 -8.49
C ASP A 99 -7.75 -11.75 -8.52
N HIS A 100 -7.96 -11.13 -7.35
CA HIS A 100 -8.58 -9.80 -7.24
C HIS A 100 -7.69 -8.73 -7.86
N ALA A 101 -6.40 -8.72 -7.53
CA ALA A 101 -5.44 -7.78 -8.11
C ALA A 101 -5.33 -7.94 -9.63
N ARG A 102 -5.31 -9.18 -10.15
CA ARG A 102 -5.28 -9.48 -11.58
C ARG A 102 -6.52 -8.99 -12.31
N GLU A 103 -7.71 -9.22 -11.75
CA GLU A 103 -8.96 -8.75 -12.31
C GLU A 103 -9.02 -7.22 -12.31
N LEU A 104 -8.64 -6.56 -11.22
CA LEU A 104 -8.61 -5.10 -11.15
C LEU A 104 -7.65 -4.53 -12.19
N CYS A 105 -6.44 -5.07 -12.29
CA CYS A 105 -5.47 -4.68 -13.32
C CYS A 105 -6.02 -4.87 -14.74
N GLU A 106 -6.82 -5.91 -15.00
CA GLU A 106 -7.49 -6.07 -16.32
C GLU A 106 -8.35 -4.88 -16.68
N ARG A 107 -9.13 -4.44 -15.69
CA ARG A 107 -10.20 -3.49 -15.90
C ARG A 107 -9.68 -2.06 -16.00
N ILE A 108 -8.58 -1.75 -15.30
CA ILE A 108 -8.01 -0.41 -15.28
C ILE A 108 -6.90 -0.19 -16.32
N GLU A 109 -6.30 -1.26 -16.87
CA GLU A 109 -5.26 -1.14 -17.91
C GLU A 109 -5.71 -0.26 -19.11
N PRO A 110 -6.94 -0.39 -19.66
CA PRO A 110 -7.40 0.44 -20.77
C PRO A 110 -7.47 1.94 -20.46
N PHE A 111 -7.49 2.33 -19.18
CA PHE A 111 -7.53 3.74 -18.77
C PHE A 111 -6.16 4.42 -18.89
N GLY A 112 -5.06 3.66 -19.01
CA GLY A 112 -3.72 4.22 -19.11
C GLY A 112 -3.26 4.99 -17.86
N LEU A 113 -3.82 4.65 -16.70
CA LEU A 113 -3.49 5.28 -15.43
C LEU A 113 -2.09 4.88 -14.96
N SER A 114 -1.34 5.82 -14.41
CA SER A 114 -0.21 5.49 -13.53
C SER A 114 -0.69 5.46 -12.09
N TRP A 115 -0.33 4.44 -11.32
CA TRP A 115 -0.83 4.32 -9.96
C TRP A 115 0.22 3.92 -8.93
N TRP A 116 -0.07 4.30 -7.69
CA TRP A 116 0.65 3.97 -6.48
C TRP A 116 -0.29 3.23 -5.52
N CYS A 117 0.24 2.32 -4.72
CA CYS A 117 -0.50 1.64 -3.67
C CYS A 117 0.39 1.24 -2.50
N GLU A 118 -0.22 0.96 -1.35
CA GLU A 118 0.46 0.33 -0.22
C GLU A 118 0.28 -1.19 -0.26
N ALA A 119 1.34 -1.93 0.08
CA ALA A 119 1.31 -3.38 0.11
C ALA A 119 2.20 -3.97 1.21
N ARG A 120 1.83 -5.18 1.63
CA ARG A 120 2.71 -6.04 2.42
C ARG A 120 3.67 -6.81 1.51
N ILE A 121 4.95 -6.81 1.86
CA ILE A 121 6.04 -7.39 1.04
C ILE A 121 5.79 -8.87 0.71
N ASP A 122 5.54 -9.71 1.72
CA ASP A 122 5.27 -11.14 1.52
C ASP A 122 3.98 -11.41 0.72
N ALA A 123 2.97 -10.53 0.81
CA ALA A 123 1.72 -10.71 0.10
C ALA A 123 1.94 -10.53 -1.40
N LEU A 124 2.70 -9.50 -1.77
CA LEU A 124 3.09 -9.23 -3.14
C LEU A 124 4.11 -10.26 -3.68
N LEU A 125 5.08 -10.71 -2.87
CA LEU A 125 6.06 -11.71 -3.28
C LEU A 125 5.43 -13.08 -3.64
N ARG A 126 4.31 -13.45 -3.00
CA ARG A 126 3.60 -14.70 -3.31
C ARG A 126 2.99 -14.73 -4.72
N PHE A 127 2.87 -13.60 -5.39
CA PHE A 127 2.23 -13.53 -6.71
C PHE A 127 3.12 -14.13 -7.79
N SER A 128 2.48 -14.75 -8.78
CA SER A 128 3.16 -15.31 -9.94
C SER A 128 3.83 -14.22 -10.79
N ASP A 129 4.86 -14.61 -11.56
CA ASP A 129 5.55 -13.69 -12.49
C ASP A 129 4.60 -13.12 -13.56
N ALA A 130 3.56 -13.88 -13.92
CA ALA A 130 2.52 -13.41 -14.83
C ALA A 130 1.75 -12.24 -14.22
N THR A 131 1.45 -12.30 -12.92
CA THR A 131 0.81 -11.20 -12.20
C THR A 131 1.75 -10.02 -12.06
N TRP A 132 3.04 -10.22 -11.75
CA TRP A 132 4.01 -9.13 -11.69
C TRP A 132 4.15 -8.37 -13.03
N ARG A 133 4.20 -9.09 -14.16
CA ARG A 133 4.18 -8.44 -15.49
C ARG A 133 2.89 -7.66 -15.72
N ARG A 134 1.76 -8.20 -15.25
CA ARG A 134 0.45 -7.58 -15.42
C ARG A 134 0.28 -6.32 -14.58
N ILE A 135 0.67 -6.31 -13.30
CA ILE A 135 0.58 -5.12 -12.45
C ILE A 135 1.44 -3.98 -13.01
N ALA A 136 2.65 -4.29 -13.50
CA ALA A 136 3.51 -3.30 -14.15
C ALA A 136 2.88 -2.75 -15.42
N ARG A 137 2.36 -3.63 -16.28
CA ARG A 137 1.68 -3.25 -17.54
C ARG A 137 0.41 -2.43 -17.29
N ALA A 138 -0.33 -2.72 -16.22
CA ALA A 138 -1.53 -2.00 -15.83
C ALA A 138 -1.23 -0.63 -15.20
N GLY A 139 0.04 -0.24 -15.06
CA GLY A 139 0.45 1.11 -14.68
C GLY A 139 0.94 1.28 -13.25
N LEU A 140 1.20 0.20 -12.50
CA LEU A 140 1.83 0.32 -11.18
C LEU A 140 3.21 0.97 -11.34
N ARG A 141 3.36 2.19 -10.84
CA ARG A 141 4.58 2.98 -11.00
C ARG A 141 5.45 2.93 -9.76
N MET A 142 4.83 2.92 -8.59
CA MET A 142 5.49 2.89 -7.30
C MET A 142 4.64 2.13 -6.29
N VAL A 143 5.27 1.39 -5.38
CA VAL A 143 4.58 0.63 -4.33
C VAL A 143 5.20 0.95 -2.99
N PHE A 144 4.37 1.39 -2.04
CA PHE A 144 4.79 1.56 -0.65
C PHE A 144 4.82 0.20 0.06
N LEU A 145 5.97 -0.10 0.66
CA LEU A 145 6.27 -1.39 1.24
C LEU A 145 6.79 -1.19 2.67
N GLY A 146 6.00 -1.64 3.64
CA GLY A 146 6.40 -1.61 5.05
C GLY A 146 7.50 -2.62 5.36
N ALA A 147 8.77 -2.19 5.22
CA ALA A 147 9.98 -2.93 5.58
C ALA A 147 10.25 -2.86 7.09
N GLU A 148 9.91 -1.74 7.70
CA GLU A 148 9.93 -1.40 9.13
C GLU A 148 11.31 -1.38 9.80
N SER A 149 12.17 -2.37 9.59
CA SER A 149 13.44 -2.51 10.29
C SER A 149 14.47 -3.32 9.49
N GLY A 150 15.76 -3.04 9.72
CA GLY A 150 16.88 -3.84 9.22
C GLY A 150 17.22 -5.07 10.06
N SER A 151 16.38 -5.44 11.05
CA SER A 151 16.61 -6.56 11.96
C SER A 151 15.44 -7.53 11.99
N ASP A 152 15.69 -8.78 11.62
CA ASP A 152 14.70 -9.87 11.70
C ASP A 152 14.17 -10.08 13.12
N GLU A 153 14.96 -9.78 14.15
CA GLU A 153 14.51 -9.84 15.54
C GLU A 153 13.48 -8.76 15.86
N VAL A 154 13.73 -7.52 15.43
CA VAL A 154 12.80 -6.41 15.58
C VAL A 154 11.51 -6.70 14.80
N LEU A 155 11.61 -7.18 13.56
CA LEU A 155 10.45 -7.55 12.74
C LEU A 155 9.60 -8.65 13.38
N ARG A 156 10.23 -9.62 14.05
CA ARG A 156 9.53 -10.65 14.83
C ARG A 156 8.80 -10.05 16.03
N ARG A 157 9.44 -9.16 16.78
CA ARG A 157 8.85 -8.45 17.93
C ARG A 157 7.67 -7.57 17.50
N MET A 158 7.74 -6.96 16.32
CA MET A 158 6.64 -6.19 15.71
C MET A 158 5.46 -7.05 15.22
N ASN A 159 5.55 -8.39 15.35
CA ASN A 159 4.62 -9.35 14.77
C ASN A 159 4.39 -9.12 13.25
N LYS A 160 5.41 -8.60 12.55
CA LYS A 160 5.33 -8.37 11.10
C LYS A 160 5.46 -9.69 10.34
N LYS A 161 6.16 -10.69 10.87
CA LYS A 161 6.38 -11.98 10.19
C LYS A 161 6.93 -11.76 8.77
N LEU A 162 7.99 -10.97 8.70
CA LEU A 162 8.74 -10.59 7.51
C LEU A 162 10.23 -10.71 7.84
N THR A 163 11.06 -11.04 6.87
CA THR A 163 12.52 -10.99 6.99
C THR A 163 13.14 -9.90 6.13
N THR A 164 14.33 -9.47 6.50
CA THR A 164 15.21 -8.58 5.71
C THR A 164 15.51 -9.17 4.33
N GLU A 165 15.71 -10.49 4.24
CA GLU A 165 15.89 -11.21 2.97
C GLU A 165 14.69 -11.02 2.02
N GLN A 166 13.46 -11.14 2.52
CA GLN A 166 12.26 -10.88 1.71
C GLN A 166 12.19 -9.41 1.26
N THR A 167 12.71 -8.49 2.05
CA THR A 167 12.77 -7.07 1.67
C THR A 167 13.80 -6.83 0.56
N LEU A 168 14.94 -7.52 0.59
CA LEU A 168 15.92 -7.52 -0.51
C LEU A 168 15.34 -8.17 -1.77
N GLU A 169 14.61 -9.28 -1.62
CA GLU A 169 13.95 -9.98 -2.73
C GLU A 169 12.94 -9.06 -3.45
N VAL A 170 12.06 -8.39 -2.71
CA VAL A 170 11.08 -7.48 -3.32
C VAL A 170 11.74 -6.25 -3.93
N ALA A 171 12.88 -5.78 -3.38
CA ALA A 171 13.67 -4.72 -4.00
C ALA A 171 14.21 -5.13 -5.38
N ALA A 172 14.68 -6.37 -5.52
CA ALA A 172 15.11 -6.94 -6.79
C ALA A 172 13.94 -7.12 -7.77
N ARG A 173 12.82 -7.71 -7.31
CA ARG A 173 11.62 -7.95 -8.13
C ARG A 173 11.04 -6.64 -8.69
N THR A 174 10.90 -5.63 -7.84
CA THR A 174 10.41 -4.31 -8.29
C THR A 174 11.32 -3.68 -9.34
N ARG A 175 12.65 -3.81 -9.18
CA ARG A 175 13.63 -3.37 -10.19
C ARG A 175 13.45 -4.08 -11.53
N GLU A 176 13.29 -5.40 -11.53
CA GLU A 176 13.08 -6.21 -12.74
C GLU A 176 11.83 -5.78 -13.53
N HIS A 177 10.79 -5.34 -12.81
CA HIS A 177 9.53 -4.92 -13.39
C HIS A 177 9.41 -3.40 -13.62
N GLY A 178 10.47 -2.62 -13.35
CA GLY A 178 10.46 -1.17 -13.54
C GLY A 178 9.51 -0.42 -12.59
N ILE A 179 9.20 -1.04 -11.44
CA ILE A 179 8.38 -0.48 -10.36
C ILE A 179 9.33 0.14 -9.33
N ILE A 180 9.00 1.31 -8.82
CA ILE A 180 9.77 1.95 -7.75
C ILE A 180 9.27 1.43 -6.39
N PRO A 181 10.09 0.74 -5.59
CA PRO A 181 9.72 0.44 -4.21
C PRO A 181 9.94 1.68 -3.35
N GLU A 182 8.92 2.10 -2.61
CA GLU A 182 9.03 3.08 -1.54
C GLU A 182 9.01 2.32 -0.21
N PHE A 183 10.16 2.22 0.46
CA PHE A 183 10.26 1.45 1.69
C PHE A 183 10.01 2.32 2.92
N SER A 184 9.09 1.89 3.80
CA SER A 184 8.90 2.52 5.10
C SER A 184 9.72 1.87 6.20
N PHE A 185 10.29 2.69 7.07
CA PHE A 185 11.04 2.26 8.25
C PHE A 185 10.54 2.95 9.51
N VAL A 186 10.54 2.23 10.63
CA VAL A 186 10.23 2.76 11.96
C VAL A 186 11.52 2.79 12.77
N LEU A 187 11.97 3.99 13.10
CA LEU A 187 13.24 4.26 13.76
C LEU A 187 13.07 4.51 15.25
N GLY A 188 14.07 4.11 16.04
CA GLY A 188 14.16 4.41 17.47
C GLY A 188 13.21 3.59 18.33
N GLY A 189 13.19 2.26 18.17
CA GLY A 189 12.41 1.38 19.03
C GLY A 189 12.79 1.47 20.51
N PRO A 190 11.93 1.01 21.43
CA PRO A 190 12.04 1.28 22.86
C PRO A 190 13.20 0.56 23.58
N ASP A 191 13.72 -0.53 23.00
CA ASP A 191 14.72 -1.38 23.67
C ASP A 191 16.16 -0.89 23.42
N ASP A 192 16.51 -0.59 22.17
CA ASP A 192 17.83 -0.06 21.76
C ASP A 192 17.67 0.94 20.60
N PRO A 193 17.29 2.19 20.88
CA PRO A 193 16.98 3.17 19.84
C PRO A 193 18.16 3.44 18.89
N GLU A 194 19.37 3.62 19.44
CA GLU A 194 20.56 3.99 18.67
C GLU A 194 21.05 2.81 17.82
N GLY A 195 21.13 1.60 18.40
CA GLY A 195 21.54 0.41 17.67
C GLY A 195 20.55 0.04 16.56
N GLU A 196 19.24 0.17 16.81
CA GLU A 196 18.22 -0.07 15.79
C GLU A 196 18.27 0.94 14.64
N ILE A 197 18.55 2.21 14.94
CA ILE A 197 18.74 3.24 13.91
C ILE A 197 19.95 2.89 13.04
N GLU A 198 21.11 2.63 13.63
CA GLU A 198 22.33 2.32 12.87
C GLU A 198 22.18 1.06 12.03
N ASN A 199 21.59 -0.01 12.60
CA ASN A 199 21.30 -1.24 11.87
C ASN A 199 20.35 -0.99 10.69
N THR A 200 19.26 -0.24 10.89
CA THR A 200 18.29 0.06 9.83
C THR A 200 18.90 0.95 8.75
N LEU A 201 19.74 1.93 9.10
CA LEU A 201 20.46 2.75 8.14
C LEU A 201 21.47 1.94 7.32
N ALA A 202 22.16 0.98 7.93
CA ALA A 202 23.03 0.05 7.19
C ALA A 202 22.22 -0.77 6.18
N PHE A 203 21.07 -1.30 6.58
CA PHE A 203 20.18 -2.06 5.71
C PHE A 203 19.58 -1.23 4.56
N ILE A 204 19.21 0.04 4.82
CA ILE A 204 18.77 0.96 3.76
C ILE A 204 19.85 1.14 2.68
N ARG A 205 21.13 1.24 3.07
CA ARG A 205 22.25 1.35 2.10
C ARG A 205 22.40 0.08 1.27
N GLU A 206 22.18 -1.09 1.86
CA GLU A 206 22.15 -2.36 1.14
C GLU A 206 21.00 -2.40 0.13
N LEU A 207 19.78 -2.06 0.54
CA LEU A 207 18.61 -1.98 -0.35
C LEU A 207 18.85 -1.02 -1.53
N LYS A 208 19.45 0.15 -1.26
CA LYS A 208 19.79 1.13 -2.31
C LYS A 208 20.79 0.57 -3.31
N SER A 209 21.65 -0.36 -2.90
CA SER A 209 22.58 -1.06 -3.79
C SER A 209 21.86 -2.09 -4.67
N VAL A 210 20.81 -2.75 -4.16
CA VAL A 210 19.98 -3.70 -4.92
C VAL A 210 19.07 -2.97 -5.92
N ASN A 211 18.39 -1.92 -5.47
CA ASN A 211 17.50 -1.09 -6.28
C ASN A 211 17.79 0.41 -6.05
N PRO A 212 18.64 1.03 -6.89
CA PRO A 212 18.98 2.45 -6.77
C PRO A 212 17.78 3.39 -6.94
N ALA A 213 16.71 2.94 -7.59
CA ALA A 213 15.49 3.72 -7.78
C ALA A 213 14.59 3.72 -6.53
N MET A 214 14.90 2.94 -5.49
CA MET A 214 14.07 2.92 -4.28
C MET A 214 13.93 4.31 -3.66
N GLU A 215 12.73 4.61 -3.20
CA GLU A 215 12.43 5.75 -2.34
C GLU A 215 12.34 5.28 -0.88
N LEU A 216 12.52 6.21 0.06
CA LEU A 216 12.52 5.91 1.49
C LEU A 216 11.58 6.85 2.22
N ILE A 217 10.88 6.29 3.21
CA ILE A 217 10.12 7.06 4.18
C ILE A 217 10.42 6.54 5.58
N THR A 218 10.73 7.45 6.49
CA THR A 218 11.10 7.10 7.87
C THR A 218 10.11 7.72 8.84
N TYR A 219 9.66 6.91 9.78
CA TYR A 219 8.87 7.31 10.91
C TYR A 219 9.68 7.10 12.19
N PHE A 220 9.39 7.90 13.21
CA PHE A 220 9.85 7.60 14.57
C PHE A 220 8.81 6.75 15.28
N TYR A 221 9.29 5.78 16.07
CA TYR A 221 8.42 4.94 16.89
C TYR A 221 7.47 5.82 17.73
N THR A 222 6.18 5.61 17.52
CA THR A 222 5.12 6.32 18.24
C THR A 222 4.19 5.26 18.82
N PRO A 223 4.04 5.16 20.16
CA PRO A 223 3.12 4.21 20.77
C PRO A 223 1.68 4.49 20.33
N THR A 224 1.11 3.58 19.54
CA THR A 224 -0.29 3.64 19.13
C THR A 224 -1.18 2.96 20.18
N PRO A 225 -2.37 3.50 20.51
CA PRO A 225 -3.30 2.82 21.40
C PRO A 225 -3.75 1.48 20.83
N GLN A 226 -3.36 0.38 21.47
CA GLN A 226 -3.76 -0.96 21.05
C GLN A 226 -5.10 -1.35 21.69
N ARG A 227 -6.04 -1.89 20.89
CA ARG A 227 -7.24 -2.55 21.45
C ARG A 227 -6.79 -3.83 22.15
N ARG A 228 -7.03 -3.92 23.46
CA ARG A 228 -6.86 -5.14 24.25
C ARG A 228 -8.00 -6.11 23.99
#